data_AF-A0A4P2R2A1-F1
#
_entry.id   AF-A0A4P2R2A1-F1
#
_cell.length_a   1.000
_cell.length_b   1.000
_cell.length_c   1.000
_cell.angle_alpha   90.00
_cell.angle_beta   90.00
_cell.angle_gamma   90.00
#
_symmetry.space_group_name_H-M   'P 1'
#
loop_
_entity.id
_entity.type
_entity.pdbx_description
1 polymer ?
#
loop_
_entity_poly.entity_id
_entity_poly.type
_entity_poly.pdbx_seq_one_letter_code
_entity_poly.pdbx_strand_id
1 'polypeptide(L)'
;MNPPPRASVYEYRHANLKMKIHSDQLTVFQQDALRRFEMDMVEHLRQFSPIHSDLMGDRALRELIRFGADQANRYGFSKRGPVRLYIELIFILGVDFDTDPQLPWTKEILRDPNFSDQMLRAKQLYERALFYIERVTGPDYHLSRTAIGRVFQGRIVDSRVSAEYISDEVVEYLYGIHPQKCEYVGRPVLHEIYRKALQLAEQHGIGCYSGVALCAGLMLVFGHGFIHDPKIPWVSAVFAARPAHEPETWLNEFYSLAMAYLTRIAEMARGERLVY
;
A
#
# COMPACT_ATOMS: atom_id res chain seq x y z
N MET A 1 -36.51 46.02 69.22
CA MET A 1 -35.63 45.90 68.04
C MET A 1 -34.84 44.60 68.16
N ASN A 2 -35.10 43.66 67.26
CA ASN A 2 -34.39 42.39 67.07
C ASN A 2 -34.34 42.13 65.54
N PRO A 3 -33.27 41.51 65.00
CA PRO A 3 -32.95 41.53 63.57
C PRO A 3 -33.86 40.60 62.73
N PRO A 4 -33.97 40.82 61.41
CA PRO A 4 -34.78 39.96 60.54
C PRO A 4 -34.12 38.58 60.34
N PRO A 5 -34.90 37.51 60.10
CA PRO A 5 -34.35 36.19 59.83
C PRO A 5 -33.68 36.13 58.45
N ARG A 6 -32.54 35.43 58.42
CA ARG A 6 -31.64 35.23 57.28
C ARG A 6 -32.33 34.53 56.10
N ALA A 7 -31.94 34.95 54.91
CA ALA A 7 -32.33 34.41 53.61
C ALA A 7 -32.24 32.88 53.54
N SER A 8 -33.31 32.24 53.04
CA SER A 8 -33.31 30.83 52.66
C SER A 8 -32.39 30.63 51.46
N VAL A 9 -31.40 29.76 51.63
CA VAL A 9 -30.52 29.28 50.56
C VAL A 9 -31.37 28.53 49.53
N TYR A 10 -31.35 29.01 48.28
CA TYR A 10 -31.88 28.28 47.13
C TYR A 10 -30.99 27.03 46.89
N GLU A 11 -31.54 25.84 47.13
CA GLU A 11 -30.95 24.58 46.66
C GLU A 11 -30.99 24.54 45.13
N TYR A 12 -29.86 24.84 44.48
CA TYR A 12 -29.66 24.48 43.09
C TYR A 12 -29.47 22.96 43.00
N ARG A 13 -30.57 22.25 42.71
CA ARG A 13 -30.51 20.87 42.23
C ARG A 13 -29.98 20.87 40.80
N HIS A 14 -28.70 20.54 40.62
CA HIS A 14 -28.20 20.09 39.32
C HIS A 14 -28.92 18.78 38.96
N ALA A 15 -29.94 18.89 38.11
CA ALA A 15 -30.48 17.74 37.42
C ALA A 15 -29.35 17.13 36.59
N ASN A 16 -28.87 15.96 37.00
CA ASN A 16 -28.00 15.11 36.19
C ASN A 16 -28.73 14.78 34.88
N LEU A 17 -28.52 15.59 33.84
CA LEU A 17 -28.85 15.26 32.46
C LEU A 17 -27.93 14.12 32.03
N LYS A 18 -28.31 12.89 32.38
CA LYS A 18 -27.76 11.68 31.76
C LYS A 18 -28.25 11.66 30.33
N MET A 19 -27.41 12.10 29.40
CA MET A 19 -27.62 11.91 27.97
C MET A 19 -27.61 10.40 27.68
N LYS A 20 -28.79 9.80 27.45
CA LYS A 20 -28.91 8.42 26.99
C LYS A 20 -28.70 8.40 25.49
N ILE A 21 -27.49 8.05 25.05
CA ILE A 21 -27.22 7.79 23.64
C ILE A 21 -27.76 6.39 23.32
N HIS A 22 -28.77 6.32 22.46
CA HIS A 22 -29.28 5.04 21.96
C HIS A 22 -28.33 4.43 20.92
N SER A 23 -28.32 3.10 20.78
CA SER A 23 -27.49 2.37 19.80
C SER A 23 -27.59 2.98 18.41
N ASP A 24 -28.80 3.32 18.00
CA ASP A 24 -29.10 3.81 16.65
C ASP A 24 -28.53 5.22 16.44
N GLN A 25 -28.53 6.05 17.50
CA GLN A 25 -27.89 7.37 17.48
C GLN A 25 -26.37 7.26 17.41
N LEU A 26 -25.77 6.31 18.15
CA LEU A 26 -24.34 6.04 18.09
C LEU A 26 -23.91 5.58 16.69
N THR A 27 -24.70 4.73 16.04
CA THR A 27 -24.44 4.29 14.67
C THR A 27 -24.48 5.45 13.67
N VAL A 28 -25.44 6.37 13.78
CA VAL A 28 -25.50 7.56 12.91
C VAL A 28 -24.26 8.45 13.11
N PHE A 29 -23.82 8.68 14.35
CA PHE A 29 -22.60 9.44 14.63
C PHE A 29 -21.34 8.77 14.08
N GLN A 30 -21.23 7.44 14.22
CA GLN A 30 -20.10 6.68 13.68
C GLN A 30 -20.06 6.76 12.15
N GLN A 31 -21.20 6.59 11.48
CA GLN A 31 -21.30 6.73 10.03
C GLN A 31 -20.93 8.14 9.56
N ASP A 32 -21.37 9.18 10.28
CA ASP A 32 -21.02 10.55 9.93
C ASP A 32 -19.52 10.83 10.13
N ALA A 33 -18.94 10.36 11.23
CA ALA A 33 -17.51 10.47 11.49
C ALA A 33 -16.67 9.75 10.42
N LEU A 34 -17.08 8.55 10.00
CA LEU A 34 -16.43 7.80 8.92
C LEU A 34 -16.53 8.54 7.58
N ARG A 35 -17.70 9.09 7.23
CA ARG A 35 -17.88 9.87 6.00
C ARG A 35 -17.01 11.13 5.98
N ARG A 36 -16.94 11.86 7.10
CA ARG A 36 -16.06 13.03 7.22
C ARG A 36 -14.60 12.63 7.10
N PHE A 37 -14.18 11.58 7.80
CA PHE A 37 -12.83 11.05 7.67
C PHE A 37 -12.49 10.68 6.23
N GLU A 38 -13.37 9.97 5.52
CA GLU A 38 -13.17 9.63 4.12
C GLU A 38 -13.03 10.86 3.23
N MET A 39 -13.90 11.86 3.40
CA MET A 39 -13.84 13.11 2.64
C MET A 39 -12.52 13.85 2.86
N ASP A 40 -12.12 14.01 4.11
CA ASP A 40 -10.85 14.65 4.46
C ASP A 40 -9.65 13.85 3.93
N MET A 41 -9.73 12.52 3.92
CA MET A 41 -8.68 11.66 3.37
C MET A 41 -8.60 11.76 1.84
N VAL A 42 -9.71 11.93 1.13
CA VAL A 42 -9.69 12.18 -0.32
C VAL A 42 -8.97 13.49 -0.62
N GLU A 43 -9.29 14.57 0.09
CA GLU A 43 -8.63 15.87 -0.08
C GLU A 43 -7.13 15.78 0.23
N HIS A 44 -6.78 15.11 1.33
CA HIS A 44 -5.40 14.88 1.72
C HIS A 44 -4.63 14.07 0.67
N LEU A 45 -5.17 12.96 0.19
CA LEU A 45 -4.48 12.08 -0.77
C LEU A 45 -4.30 12.73 -2.14
N ARG A 46 -5.19 13.63 -2.56
CA ARG A 46 -5.00 14.45 -3.77
C ARG A 46 -3.81 15.39 -3.68
N GLN A 47 -3.45 15.84 -2.47
CA GLN A 47 -2.26 16.66 -2.25
C GLN A 47 -1.02 15.78 -2.04
N PHE A 48 -1.17 14.69 -1.29
CA PHE A 48 -0.09 13.79 -0.93
C PHE A 48 0.41 12.93 -2.11
N SER A 49 -0.50 12.51 -2.99
CA SER A 49 -0.18 11.71 -4.17
C SER A 49 -1.10 12.07 -5.34
N PRO A 50 -0.87 13.23 -6.00
CA PRO A 50 -1.73 13.74 -7.07
C PRO A 50 -1.86 12.75 -8.23
N ILE A 51 -0.72 12.23 -8.72
CA ILE A 51 -0.66 11.28 -9.84
C ILE A 51 -1.53 10.04 -9.59
N HIS A 52 -1.39 9.39 -8.44
CA HIS A 52 -2.14 8.17 -8.14
C HIS A 52 -3.62 8.48 -7.90
N SER A 53 -3.93 9.60 -7.25
CA SER A 53 -5.32 10.03 -7.03
C SER A 53 -6.05 10.29 -8.34
N ASP A 54 -5.40 10.96 -9.29
CA ASP A 54 -5.96 11.28 -10.60
C ASP A 54 -6.14 10.02 -11.46
N LEU A 55 -5.18 9.09 -11.43
CA LEU A 55 -5.26 7.83 -12.18
C LEU A 55 -6.37 6.90 -11.66
N MET A 56 -6.61 6.87 -10.35
CA MET A 56 -7.64 6.04 -9.74
C MET A 56 -9.06 6.59 -9.93
N GLY A 57 -9.19 7.92 -9.87
CA GLY A 57 -10.48 8.59 -9.78
C GLY A 57 -11.19 8.39 -8.42
N ASP A 58 -12.21 9.21 -8.19
CA ASP A 58 -12.83 9.38 -6.86
C ASP A 58 -13.42 8.11 -6.26
N ARG A 59 -14.01 7.26 -7.09
CA ARG A 59 -14.65 6.03 -6.62
C ARG A 59 -13.61 5.06 -6.07
N ALA A 60 -12.59 4.72 -6.86
CA ALA A 60 -11.56 3.78 -6.45
C ALA A 60 -10.73 4.33 -5.28
N LEU A 61 -10.50 5.66 -5.24
CA LEU A 61 -9.83 6.32 -4.12
C LEU A 61 -10.60 6.13 -2.80
N ARG A 62 -11.92 6.33 -2.80
CA ARG A 62 -12.77 6.09 -1.62
C ARG A 62 -12.80 4.63 -1.19
N GLU A 63 -12.87 3.71 -2.16
CA GLU A 63 -12.80 2.26 -1.89
C GLU A 63 -11.46 1.88 -1.23
N LEU A 64 -10.34 2.43 -1.69
CA LEU A 64 -9.02 2.22 -1.09
C LEU A 64 -8.92 2.82 0.33
N ILE A 65 -9.49 4.01 0.57
CA ILE A 65 -9.52 4.62 1.91
C ILE A 65 -10.27 3.72 2.89
N ARG A 66 -11.44 3.19 2.49
CA ARG A 66 -12.22 2.26 3.33
C ARG A 66 -11.45 0.98 3.60
N PHE A 67 -10.89 0.38 2.55
CA PHE A 67 -10.06 -0.81 2.67
C PHE A 67 -8.88 -0.59 3.65
N GLY A 68 -8.16 0.53 3.51
CA GLY A 68 -7.04 0.86 4.38
C GLY A 68 -7.46 1.11 5.83
N ALA A 69 -8.63 1.74 6.05
CA ALA A 69 -9.18 1.92 7.38
C ALA A 69 -9.56 0.58 8.04
N ASP A 70 -10.16 -0.33 7.28
CA ASP A 70 -10.50 -1.68 7.74
C ASP A 70 -9.24 -2.49 8.09
N GLN A 71 -8.20 -2.42 7.24
CA GLN A 71 -6.91 -3.06 7.50
C GLN A 71 -6.22 -2.48 8.74
N ALA A 72 -6.19 -1.15 8.90
CA ALA A 72 -5.66 -0.49 10.08
C ALA A 72 -6.36 -0.95 11.36
N ASN A 73 -7.69 -1.09 11.32
CA ASN A 73 -8.50 -1.54 12.45
C ASN A 73 -8.19 -3.00 12.86
N ARG A 74 -7.82 -3.88 11.91
CA ARG A 74 -7.36 -5.26 12.24
C ARG A 74 -6.10 -5.28 13.09
N TYR A 75 -5.28 -4.24 13.01
CA TYR A 75 -4.11 -4.03 13.88
C TYR A 75 -4.42 -3.20 15.13
N GLY A 76 -5.69 -2.86 15.38
CA GLY A 76 -6.12 -2.08 16.55
C GLY A 76 -5.87 -0.57 16.43
N PHE A 77 -5.67 -0.06 15.21
CA PHE A 77 -5.68 1.38 14.97
C PHE A 77 -7.11 1.89 14.87
N SER A 78 -7.45 2.85 15.73
CA SER A 78 -8.79 3.43 15.83
C SER A 78 -8.77 4.96 15.90
N LYS A 79 -7.63 5.56 16.23
CA LYS A 79 -7.42 7.01 16.20
C LYS A 79 -7.16 7.46 14.77
N ARG A 80 -7.66 8.66 14.47
CA ARG A 80 -7.56 9.27 13.13
C ARG A 80 -6.12 9.32 12.58
N GLY A 81 -5.14 9.69 13.41
CA GLY A 81 -3.73 9.78 13.01
C GLY A 81 -3.14 8.44 12.54
N PRO A 82 -3.11 7.40 13.39
CA PRO A 82 -2.66 6.06 13.01
C PRO A 82 -3.37 5.46 11.80
N VAL A 83 -4.70 5.65 11.68
CA VAL A 83 -5.47 5.16 10.52
C VAL A 83 -5.05 5.89 9.24
N ARG A 84 -4.92 7.22 9.30
CA ARG A 84 -4.40 8.03 8.17
C ARG A 84 -3.01 7.57 7.75
N LEU A 85 -2.08 7.41 8.70
CA LEU A 85 -0.72 6.92 8.41
C LEU A 85 -0.75 5.56 7.71
N TYR A 86 -1.58 4.61 8.18
CA TYR A 86 -1.68 3.31 7.55
C TYR A 86 -2.11 3.43 6.08
N ILE A 87 -3.08 4.29 5.78
CA ILE A 87 -3.53 4.56 4.41
C ILE A 87 -2.42 5.22 3.59
N GLU A 88 -1.71 6.21 4.13
CA GLU A 88 -0.55 6.82 3.46
C GLU A 88 0.51 5.76 3.11
N LEU A 89 0.78 4.82 4.02
CA LEU A 89 1.72 3.72 3.76
C LEU A 89 1.26 2.76 2.66
N ILE A 90 -0.06 2.57 2.45
CA ILE A 90 -0.56 1.83 1.27
C ILE A 90 -0.19 2.54 -0.04
N PHE A 91 -0.17 3.88 -0.04
CA PHE A 91 0.23 4.65 -1.21
C PHE A 91 1.74 4.57 -1.46
N ILE A 92 2.54 4.59 -0.40
CA ILE A 92 4.01 4.62 -0.50
C ILE A 92 4.61 3.23 -0.72
N LEU A 93 4.10 2.22 0.00
CA LEU A 93 4.71 0.89 0.08
C LEU A 93 3.95 -0.18 -0.72
N GLY A 94 2.76 0.15 -1.23
CA GLY A 94 1.89 -0.79 -1.95
C GLY A 94 0.77 -1.37 -1.08
N VAL A 95 -0.23 -1.95 -1.73
CA VAL A 95 -1.26 -2.74 -1.04
C VAL A 95 -0.63 -4.00 -0.43
N ASP A 96 -1.15 -4.43 0.72
CA ASP A 96 -0.67 -5.57 1.50
C ASP A 96 0.78 -5.42 2.00
N PHE A 97 1.28 -4.19 2.15
CA PHE A 97 2.64 -3.95 2.66
C PHE A 97 2.91 -4.67 3.99
N ASP A 98 1.88 -4.89 4.82
CA ASP A 98 1.94 -5.55 6.12
C ASP A 98 2.21 -7.07 6.04
N THR A 99 2.11 -7.65 4.85
CA THR A 99 2.49 -9.05 4.58
C THR A 99 3.55 -9.19 3.50
N ASP A 100 4.11 -8.08 3.02
CA ASP A 100 5.13 -8.10 1.97
C ASP A 100 6.46 -8.63 2.51
N PRO A 101 7.03 -9.71 1.92
CA PRO A 101 8.31 -10.24 2.36
C PRO A 101 9.47 -9.25 2.19
N GLN A 102 9.32 -8.23 1.34
CA GLN A 102 10.29 -7.13 1.18
C GLN A 102 10.28 -6.15 2.35
N LEU A 103 9.25 -6.19 3.19
CA LEU A 103 9.01 -5.24 4.27
C LEU A 103 8.75 -5.97 5.60
N PRO A 104 9.60 -6.91 6.04
CA PRO A 104 9.33 -7.73 7.23
C PRO A 104 9.10 -6.89 8.49
N TRP A 105 9.79 -5.75 8.59
CA TRP A 105 9.67 -4.78 9.67
C TRP A 105 8.26 -4.22 9.85
N THR A 106 7.43 -4.18 8.81
CA THR A 106 6.05 -3.67 8.91
C THR A 106 5.21 -4.58 9.78
N LYS A 107 5.21 -5.88 9.47
CA LYS A 107 4.52 -6.92 10.22
C LYS A 107 5.04 -7.03 11.65
N GLU A 108 6.37 -6.97 11.82
CA GLU A 108 7.01 -6.99 13.14
C GLU A 108 6.47 -5.86 14.01
N ILE A 109 6.51 -4.60 13.54
CA ILE A 109 6.01 -3.46 14.29
C ILE A 109 4.49 -3.53 14.50
N LEU A 110 3.72 -3.91 13.48
CA LEU A 110 2.26 -3.96 13.55
C LEU A 110 1.75 -5.01 14.54
N ARG A 111 2.48 -6.13 14.70
CA ARG A 111 2.10 -7.27 15.55
C ARG A 111 2.89 -7.36 16.86
N ASP A 112 3.82 -6.45 17.13
CA ASP A 112 4.61 -6.47 18.35
C ASP A 112 3.69 -6.20 19.58
N PRO A 113 3.56 -7.19 20.49
CA PRO A 113 2.70 -7.06 21.67
C PRO A 113 3.18 -6.01 22.66
N ASN A 114 4.43 -5.55 22.56
CA ASN A 114 4.97 -4.51 23.43
C ASN A 114 4.40 -3.11 23.13
N PHE A 115 3.78 -2.91 21.96
CA PHE A 115 3.11 -1.66 21.63
C PHE A 115 1.63 -1.66 22.03
N SER A 116 1.36 -1.46 23.33
CA SER A 116 -0.01 -1.29 23.82
C SER A 116 -0.65 0.04 23.37
N ASP A 117 0.14 1.06 23.03
CA ASP A 117 -0.35 2.33 22.49
C ASP A 117 -0.21 2.40 20.96
N GLN A 118 -1.35 2.53 20.28
CA GLN A 118 -1.42 2.73 18.83
C GLN A 118 -0.63 3.95 18.33
N MET A 119 -0.50 5.03 19.12
CA MET A 119 0.26 6.21 18.69
C MET A 119 1.75 5.93 18.65
N LEU A 120 2.28 5.22 19.64
CA LEU A 120 3.69 4.83 19.67
C LEU A 120 4.02 3.87 18.53
N ARG A 121 3.15 2.89 18.28
CA ARG A 121 3.29 1.95 17.16
C ARG A 121 3.26 2.66 15.81
N ALA A 122 2.33 3.59 15.62
CA ALA A 122 2.25 4.40 14.40
C ALA A 122 3.53 5.24 14.22
N LYS A 123 4.04 5.85 15.30
CA LYS A 123 5.33 6.58 15.25
C LYS A 123 6.48 5.68 14.81
N GLN A 124 6.61 4.48 15.37
CA GLN A 124 7.67 3.55 14.97
C GLN A 124 7.53 3.11 13.51
N LEU A 125 6.30 2.86 13.06
CA LEU A 125 6.04 2.52 11.67
C LEU A 125 6.43 3.65 10.72
N TYR A 126 6.10 4.90 11.07
CA TYR A 126 6.48 6.10 10.32
C TYR A 126 8.01 6.29 10.26
N GLU A 127 8.70 6.23 11.40
CA GLU A 127 10.16 6.37 11.45
C GLU A 127 10.86 5.28 10.63
N ARG A 128 10.38 4.04 10.71
CA ARG A 128 10.94 2.93 9.95
C ARG A 128 10.67 3.05 8.45
N ALA A 129 9.50 3.57 8.07
CA ALA A 129 9.16 3.85 6.68
C ALA A 129 10.06 4.93 6.09
N LEU A 130 10.29 6.04 6.80
CA LEU A 130 11.22 7.09 6.34
C LEU A 130 12.63 6.54 6.11
N PHE A 131 13.16 5.77 7.06
CA PHE A 131 14.48 5.14 6.92
C PHE A 131 14.54 4.19 5.71
N TYR A 132 13.48 3.42 5.49
CA TYR A 132 13.38 2.53 4.33
C TYR A 132 13.35 3.32 3.02
N ILE A 133 12.50 4.35 2.92
CA ILE A 133 12.36 5.19 1.72
C ILE A 133 13.70 5.83 1.38
N GLU A 134 14.33 6.51 2.34
CA GLU A 134 15.62 7.16 2.13
C GLU A 134 16.68 6.18 1.58
N ARG A 135 16.74 4.98 2.15
CA ARG A 135 17.74 3.98 1.79
C ARG A 135 17.48 3.29 0.46
N VAL A 136 16.21 3.10 0.09
CA VAL A 136 15.83 2.32 -1.09
C VAL A 136 15.54 3.23 -2.29
N THR A 137 14.83 4.33 -2.12
CA THR A 137 14.43 5.19 -3.24
C THR A 137 15.49 6.24 -3.58
N GLY A 138 16.41 6.52 -2.64
CA GLY A 138 17.41 7.58 -2.74
C GLY A 138 16.78 9.00 -2.75
N PRO A 139 17.62 10.06 -2.77
CA PRO A 139 17.15 11.44 -2.86
C PRO A 139 16.20 11.65 -4.04
N ASP A 140 15.12 12.40 -3.82
CA ASP A 140 14.09 12.73 -4.82
C ASP A 140 13.54 11.50 -5.58
N TYR A 141 13.55 10.33 -4.96
CA TYR A 141 13.07 9.06 -5.54
C TYR A 141 13.80 8.63 -6.82
N HIS A 142 15.01 9.15 -7.07
CA HIS A 142 15.71 8.92 -8.33
C HIS A 142 16.05 7.45 -8.58
N LEU A 143 16.29 6.64 -7.53
CA LEU A 143 16.56 5.21 -7.68
C LEU A 143 15.31 4.44 -8.12
N SER A 144 14.16 4.73 -7.51
CA SER A 144 12.88 4.11 -7.90
C SER A 144 12.52 4.45 -9.35
N ARG A 145 12.73 5.71 -9.75
CA ARG A 145 12.49 6.15 -11.14
C ARG A 145 13.43 5.47 -12.13
N THR A 146 14.70 5.31 -11.74
CA THR A 146 15.69 4.57 -12.54
C THR A 146 15.32 3.10 -12.64
N ALA A 147 14.86 2.49 -11.54
CA ALA A 147 14.43 1.09 -11.50
C ALA A 147 13.26 0.82 -12.44
N ILE A 148 12.25 1.70 -12.45
CA ILE A 148 11.16 1.66 -13.45
C ILE A 148 11.76 1.65 -14.87
N GLY A 149 12.72 2.54 -15.14
CA GLY A 149 13.48 2.59 -16.39
C GLY A 149 14.21 1.28 -16.77
N ARG A 150 14.73 0.55 -15.78
CA ARG A 150 15.48 -0.70 -16.00
C ARG A 150 14.59 -1.91 -16.22
N VAL A 151 13.34 -1.91 -15.71
CA VAL A 151 12.35 -2.94 -16.08
C VAL A 151 12.18 -3.00 -17.61
N PHE A 152 12.23 -1.85 -18.30
CA PHE A 152 12.17 -1.78 -19.77
C PHE A 152 13.39 -2.32 -20.49
N GLN A 153 14.55 -2.22 -19.86
CA GLN A 153 15.85 -2.56 -20.46
C GLN A 153 16.26 -3.99 -20.15
N GLY A 154 15.72 -4.56 -19.07
CA GLY A 154 15.85 -5.95 -18.74
C GLY A 154 15.26 -6.78 -19.87
N ARG A 155 16.13 -7.34 -20.72
CA ARG A 155 15.70 -8.34 -21.68
C ARG A 155 15.14 -9.51 -20.88
N ILE A 156 13.84 -9.72 -20.96
CA ILE A 156 13.27 -11.03 -20.71
C ILE A 156 13.74 -11.91 -21.86
N VAL A 157 14.98 -12.39 -21.76
CA VAL A 157 15.54 -13.31 -22.75
C VAL A 157 14.76 -14.60 -22.59
N ASP A 158 14.24 -15.11 -23.69
CA ASP A 158 13.67 -16.45 -23.80
C ASP A 158 14.82 -17.47 -23.71
N SER A 159 15.43 -17.54 -22.53
CA SER A 159 16.57 -18.40 -22.28
C SER A 159 16.01 -19.79 -22.01
N ARG A 160 16.48 -20.78 -22.79
CA ARG A 160 16.22 -22.22 -22.59
C ARG A 160 16.95 -22.72 -21.35
N VAL A 161 16.68 -22.09 -20.22
CA VAL A 161 17.38 -22.33 -18.97
C VAL A 161 16.72 -23.52 -18.29
N SER A 162 17.55 -24.44 -17.82
CA SER A 162 17.08 -25.57 -17.03
C SER A 162 16.29 -25.05 -15.83
N ALA A 163 15.17 -25.69 -15.49
CA ALA A 163 14.33 -25.31 -14.36
C ALA A 163 15.11 -25.15 -13.04
N GLU A 164 16.24 -25.85 -12.91
CA GLU A 164 17.16 -25.79 -11.77
C GLU A 164 17.80 -24.41 -11.56
N TYR A 165 18.02 -23.60 -12.61
CA TYR A 165 18.71 -22.31 -12.52
C TYR A 165 17.79 -21.09 -12.62
N ILE A 166 16.50 -21.29 -12.94
CA ILE A 166 15.54 -20.20 -13.12
C ILE A 166 15.47 -19.30 -11.88
N SER A 167 15.55 -19.88 -10.68
CA SER A 167 15.48 -19.08 -9.45
C SER A 167 16.61 -18.05 -9.34
N ASP A 168 17.85 -18.44 -9.64
CA ASP A 168 18.99 -17.53 -9.52
C ASP A 168 18.98 -16.48 -10.63
N GLU A 169 18.60 -16.86 -11.86
CA GLU A 169 18.47 -15.91 -12.96
C GLU A 169 17.41 -14.86 -12.71
N VAL A 170 16.25 -15.24 -12.17
CA VAL A 170 15.22 -14.26 -11.78
C VAL A 170 15.77 -13.32 -10.70
N VAL A 171 16.53 -13.83 -9.72
CA VAL A 171 17.16 -12.97 -8.70
C VAL A 171 18.16 -11.99 -9.33
N GLU A 172 19.00 -12.43 -10.27
CA GLU A 172 19.92 -11.54 -10.99
C GLU A 172 19.18 -10.50 -11.85
N TYR A 173 18.06 -10.89 -12.47
CA TYR A 173 17.17 -9.96 -13.16
C TYR A 173 16.62 -8.88 -12.22
N LEU A 174 16.21 -9.25 -11.00
CA LEU A 174 15.76 -8.29 -9.98
C LEU A 174 16.87 -7.32 -9.56
N TYR A 175 18.12 -7.79 -9.41
CA TYR A 175 19.28 -6.92 -9.18
C TYR A 175 19.51 -5.94 -10.33
N GLY A 176 19.26 -6.38 -11.57
CA GLY A 176 19.27 -5.53 -12.75
C GLY A 176 18.24 -4.40 -12.68
N ILE A 177 17.06 -4.65 -12.09
CA ILE A 177 16.01 -3.64 -11.92
C ILE A 177 16.36 -2.66 -10.81
N HIS A 178 16.51 -3.14 -9.58
CA HIS A 178 16.64 -2.28 -8.40
C HIS A 178 17.71 -2.79 -7.43
N PRO A 179 19.00 -2.56 -7.72
CA PRO A 179 20.10 -3.16 -6.96
C PRO A 179 20.09 -2.73 -5.48
N GLN A 180 19.78 -1.47 -5.18
CA GLN A 180 19.73 -0.97 -3.80
C GLN A 180 18.63 -1.64 -2.98
N LYS A 181 17.44 -1.86 -3.57
CA LYS A 181 16.35 -2.59 -2.90
C LYS A 181 16.75 -4.04 -2.68
N CYS A 182 17.37 -4.67 -3.68
CA CYS A 182 17.84 -6.05 -3.61
C CYS A 182 18.93 -6.25 -2.55
N GLU A 183 19.88 -5.32 -2.45
CA GLU A 183 20.89 -5.29 -1.37
C GLU A 183 20.25 -5.09 0.01
N TYR A 184 19.26 -4.21 0.10
CA TYR A 184 18.57 -3.93 1.36
C TYR A 184 17.77 -5.13 1.87
N VAL A 185 17.01 -5.82 1.00
CA VAL A 185 16.17 -6.96 1.42
C VAL A 185 16.94 -8.28 1.49
N GLY A 186 18.02 -8.42 0.71
CA GLY A 186 18.86 -9.59 0.64
C GLY A 186 18.29 -10.76 -0.17
N ARG A 187 19.18 -11.65 -0.63
CA ARG A 187 18.84 -12.80 -1.48
C ARG A 187 17.73 -13.71 -0.94
N PRO A 188 17.66 -14.06 0.37
CA PRO A 188 16.60 -14.94 0.87
C PRO A 188 15.19 -14.40 0.59
N VAL A 189 14.99 -13.09 0.72
CA VAL A 189 13.73 -12.42 0.41
C VAL A 189 13.47 -12.41 -1.10
N LEU A 190 14.50 -12.20 -1.93
CA LEU A 190 14.35 -12.26 -3.39
C LEU A 190 13.94 -13.66 -3.88
N HIS A 191 14.47 -14.73 -3.26
CA HIS A 191 14.00 -16.09 -3.53
C HIS A 191 12.55 -16.32 -3.07
N GLU A 192 12.09 -15.65 -2.01
CA GLU A 192 10.68 -15.68 -1.64
C GLU A 192 9.79 -14.95 -2.66
N ILE A 193 10.25 -13.81 -3.18
CA ILE A 193 9.59 -13.11 -4.28
C ILE A 193 9.51 -14.00 -5.53
N TYR A 194 10.61 -14.67 -5.90
CA TYR A 194 10.60 -15.65 -6.98
C TYR A 194 9.53 -16.74 -6.77
N ARG A 195 9.47 -17.35 -5.57
CA ARG A 195 8.48 -18.40 -5.28
C ARG A 195 7.04 -17.89 -5.41
N LYS A 196 6.75 -16.69 -4.89
CA LYS A 196 5.43 -16.05 -5.01
C LYS A 196 5.10 -15.72 -6.48
N ALA A 197 6.07 -15.22 -7.24
CA ALA A 197 5.92 -14.93 -8.66
C ALA A 197 5.67 -16.20 -9.48
N LEU A 198 6.40 -17.29 -9.20
CA LEU A 198 6.20 -18.60 -9.83
C LEU A 198 4.79 -19.11 -9.57
N GLN A 199 4.36 -19.12 -8.31
CA GLN A 199 3.01 -19.55 -7.94
C GLN A 199 1.94 -18.72 -8.66
N LEU A 200 2.09 -17.39 -8.69
CA LEU A 200 1.16 -16.50 -9.38
C LEU A 200 1.14 -16.79 -10.89
N ALA A 201 2.31 -16.95 -11.50
CA ALA A 201 2.46 -17.22 -12.91
C ALA A 201 1.84 -18.57 -13.31
N GLU A 202 2.07 -19.62 -12.52
CA GLU A 202 1.49 -20.95 -12.72
C GLU A 202 -0.04 -20.94 -12.61
N GLN A 203 -0.59 -20.27 -11.60
CA GLN A 203 -2.04 -20.07 -11.46
C GLN A 203 -2.66 -19.41 -12.71
N HIS A 204 -1.86 -18.59 -13.40
CA HIS A 204 -2.27 -17.88 -14.59
C HIS A 204 -1.73 -18.47 -15.91
N GLY A 205 -1.19 -19.70 -15.88
CA GLY A 205 -0.73 -20.40 -17.07
C GLY A 205 0.46 -19.75 -17.81
N ILE A 206 1.19 -18.86 -17.15
CA ILE A 206 2.40 -18.18 -17.66
C ILE A 206 3.64 -18.55 -16.85
N GLY A 207 3.70 -19.78 -16.33
CA GLY A 207 4.83 -20.29 -15.53
C GLY A 207 6.16 -20.44 -16.29
N CYS A 208 6.27 -19.93 -17.52
CA CYS A 208 7.55 -19.81 -18.22
C CYS A 208 8.42 -18.73 -17.56
N TYR A 209 9.74 -18.78 -17.83
CA TYR A 209 10.70 -17.80 -17.30
C TYR A 209 10.19 -16.36 -17.44
N SER A 210 9.69 -16.01 -18.62
CA SER A 210 9.21 -14.67 -18.95
C SER A 210 8.04 -14.19 -18.08
N GLY A 211 7.05 -15.05 -17.83
CA GLY A 211 5.94 -14.71 -16.96
C GLY A 211 6.36 -14.60 -15.50
N VAL A 212 7.22 -15.51 -15.04
CA VAL A 212 7.75 -15.48 -13.66
C VAL A 212 8.60 -14.23 -13.44
N ALA A 213 9.50 -13.89 -14.36
CA ALA A 213 10.35 -12.70 -14.29
C ALA A 213 9.52 -11.41 -14.29
N LEU A 214 8.50 -11.31 -15.16
CA LEU A 214 7.60 -10.16 -15.19
C LEU A 214 6.84 -10.00 -13.87
N CYS A 215 6.24 -11.09 -13.35
CA CYS A 215 5.56 -11.07 -12.05
C CYS A 215 6.53 -10.67 -10.92
N ALA A 216 7.73 -11.24 -10.87
CA ALA A 216 8.73 -10.92 -9.86
C ALA A 216 9.19 -9.46 -9.93
N GLY A 217 9.41 -8.92 -11.12
CA GLY A 217 9.76 -7.51 -11.34
C GLY A 217 8.64 -6.57 -10.89
N LEU A 218 7.38 -6.88 -11.20
CA LEU A 218 6.23 -6.11 -10.74
C LEU A 218 6.07 -6.18 -9.21
N MET A 219 6.26 -7.35 -8.60
CA MET A 219 6.28 -7.49 -7.13
C MET A 219 7.40 -6.67 -6.49
N LEU A 220 8.59 -6.61 -7.12
CA LEU A 220 9.71 -5.82 -6.63
C LEU A 220 9.39 -4.32 -6.66
N VAL A 221 8.70 -3.84 -7.69
CA VAL A 221 8.42 -2.39 -7.87
C VAL A 221 7.18 -1.95 -7.09
N PHE A 222 6.09 -2.70 -7.17
CA PHE A 222 4.77 -2.30 -6.66
C PHE A 222 4.36 -3.00 -5.36
N GLY A 223 5.15 -3.96 -4.90
CA GLY A 223 4.81 -4.81 -3.76
C GLY A 223 4.12 -6.11 -4.20
N HIS A 224 4.15 -7.10 -3.32
CA HIS A 224 3.70 -8.46 -3.65
C HIS A 224 2.19 -8.57 -3.91
N GLY A 225 1.39 -7.60 -3.41
CA GLY A 225 -0.05 -7.51 -3.60
C GLY A 225 -0.49 -6.78 -4.88
N PHE A 226 0.42 -6.48 -5.81
CA PHE A 226 0.17 -5.60 -6.97
C PHE A 226 -1.07 -6.00 -7.81
N ILE A 227 -1.42 -7.28 -7.86
CA ILE A 227 -2.58 -7.79 -8.62
C ILE A 227 -3.91 -7.25 -8.10
N HIS A 228 -3.97 -6.90 -6.83
CA HIS A 228 -5.14 -6.33 -6.16
C HIS A 228 -4.99 -4.85 -5.88
N ASP A 229 -3.90 -4.21 -6.35
CA ASP A 229 -3.62 -2.82 -6.06
C ASP A 229 -4.51 -1.91 -6.91
N PRO A 230 -5.47 -1.17 -6.31
CA PRO A 230 -6.38 -0.33 -7.07
C PRO A 230 -5.66 0.91 -7.64
N LYS A 231 -4.42 1.20 -7.22
CA LYS A 231 -3.56 2.21 -7.87
C LYS A 231 -3.14 1.78 -9.28
N ILE A 232 -3.28 0.50 -9.60
CA ILE A 232 -2.87 -0.13 -10.86
C ILE A 232 -4.07 -0.86 -11.49
N PRO A 233 -5.16 -0.15 -11.82
CA PRO A 233 -6.45 -0.76 -12.14
C PRO A 233 -6.44 -1.64 -13.40
N TRP A 234 -5.46 -1.45 -14.30
CA TRP A 234 -5.34 -2.27 -15.50
C TRP A 234 -4.92 -3.71 -15.18
N VAL A 235 -4.20 -3.97 -14.07
CA VAL A 235 -3.72 -5.31 -13.73
C VAL A 235 -4.92 -6.23 -13.47
N SER A 236 -5.83 -5.83 -12.59
CA SER A 236 -7.01 -6.65 -12.30
C SER A 236 -7.87 -6.90 -13.54
N ALA A 237 -7.99 -5.91 -14.43
CA ALA A 237 -8.72 -6.04 -15.69
C ALA A 237 -8.08 -7.07 -16.64
N VAL A 238 -6.76 -7.04 -16.81
CA VAL A 238 -6.02 -8.00 -17.67
C VAL A 238 -6.12 -9.42 -17.16
N PHE A 239 -6.05 -9.59 -15.84
CA PHE A 239 -6.18 -10.90 -15.22
C PHE A 239 -7.63 -11.43 -15.31
N ALA A 240 -8.63 -10.55 -15.20
CA ALA A 240 -10.04 -10.92 -15.37
C ALA A 240 -10.42 -11.26 -16.82
N ALA A 241 -9.79 -10.59 -17.81
CA ALA A 241 -10.05 -10.79 -19.24
C ALA A 241 -9.24 -11.94 -19.87
N ARG A 242 -8.49 -12.71 -19.07
CA ARG A 242 -7.56 -13.73 -19.55
C ARG A 242 -8.26 -14.79 -20.45
N PRO A 243 -7.77 -15.04 -21.68
CA PRO A 243 -8.27 -16.11 -22.53
C PRO A 243 -7.84 -17.51 -22.02
N ALA A 244 -8.74 -18.48 -22.13
CA ALA A 244 -8.54 -19.83 -21.57
C ALA A 244 -7.49 -20.69 -22.32
N HIS A 245 -7.19 -20.39 -23.60
CA HIS A 245 -6.42 -21.29 -24.47
C HIS A 245 -5.21 -20.64 -25.16
N GLU A 246 -4.85 -19.39 -24.82
CA GLU A 246 -3.75 -18.66 -25.45
C GLU A 246 -2.83 -17.95 -24.44
N PRO A 247 -2.04 -18.71 -23.64
CA PRO A 247 -1.21 -18.14 -22.58
C PRO A 247 -0.09 -17.24 -23.10
N GLU A 248 0.47 -17.52 -24.28
CA GLU A 248 1.53 -16.69 -24.88
C GLU A 248 0.99 -15.34 -25.37
N THR A 249 -0.16 -15.33 -26.04
CA THR A 249 -0.85 -14.10 -26.46
C THR A 249 -1.14 -13.23 -25.24
N TRP A 250 -1.67 -13.84 -24.17
CA TRP A 250 -1.99 -13.13 -22.94
C TRP A 250 -0.73 -12.60 -22.22
N LEU A 251 0.37 -13.36 -22.18
CA LEU A 251 1.63 -12.88 -21.60
C LEU A 251 2.17 -11.65 -22.35
N ASN A 252 2.09 -11.65 -23.68
CA ASN A 252 2.52 -10.52 -24.49
C ASN A 252 1.66 -9.26 -24.28
N GLU A 253 0.34 -9.45 -24.14
CA GLU A 253 -0.59 -8.38 -23.78
C GLU A 253 -0.29 -7.83 -22.39
N PHE A 254 -0.14 -8.71 -21.40
CA PHE A 254 0.18 -8.35 -20.02
C PHE A 254 1.50 -7.58 -19.94
N TYR A 255 2.54 -8.05 -20.63
CA TYR A 255 3.82 -7.36 -20.73
C TYR A 255 3.66 -5.97 -21.36
N SER A 256 2.94 -5.87 -22.47
CA SER A 256 2.75 -4.61 -23.19
C SER A 256 2.01 -3.56 -22.35
N LEU A 257 0.97 -3.97 -21.59
CA LEU A 257 0.24 -3.10 -20.67
C LEU A 257 1.09 -2.69 -19.47
N ALA A 258 1.89 -3.61 -18.91
CA ALA A 258 2.85 -3.31 -17.85
C ALA A 258 3.84 -2.23 -18.30
N MET A 259 4.43 -2.39 -19.48
CA MET A 259 5.38 -1.42 -20.03
C MET A 259 4.71 -0.07 -20.33
N ALA A 260 3.52 -0.06 -20.93
CA ALA A 260 2.80 1.18 -21.20
C ALA A 260 2.51 1.97 -19.91
N TYR A 261 2.09 1.28 -18.85
CA TYR A 261 1.81 1.90 -17.55
C TYR A 261 3.08 2.43 -16.87
N LEU A 262 4.13 1.62 -16.79
CA LEU A 262 5.43 2.04 -16.26
C LEU A 262 5.97 3.27 -17.02
N THR A 263 5.71 3.35 -18.33
CA THR A 263 6.22 4.45 -19.18
C THR A 263 5.52 5.74 -18.79
N ARG A 264 4.18 5.67 -18.68
CA ARG A 264 3.36 6.78 -18.24
C ARG A 264 3.77 7.29 -16.86
N ILE A 265 4.00 6.40 -15.89
CA ILE A 265 4.47 6.80 -14.55
C ILE A 265 5.84 7.47 -14.63
N ALA A 266 6.78 6.90 -15.38
CA ALA A 266 8.13 7.47 -15.53
C ALA A 266 8.13 8.85 -16.20
N GLU A 267 7.17 9.12 -17.08
CA GLU A 267 6.95 10.43 -17.70
C GLU A 267 6.31 11.42 -16.72
N MET A 268 5.25 11.03 -16.01
CA MET A 268 4.59 11.88 -15.01
C MET A 268 5.57 12.26 -13.88
N ALA A 269 6.37 11.31 -13.41
CA ALA A 269 7.41 11.55 -12.41
C ALA A 269 8.57 12.45 -12.90
N ARG A 270 8.73 12.64 -14.22
CA ARG A 270 9.68 13.62 -14.79
C ARG A 270 9.14 15.04 -14.79
N GLY A 271 7.82 15.22 -14.86
CA GLY A 271 7.16 16.52 -14.89
C GLY A 271 6.98 17.17 -13.51
N GLU A 272 6.87 16.36 -12.45
CA GLU A 272 6.61 16.85 -11.09
C GLU A 272 7.85 16.75 -10.21
N ARG A 273 8.24 17.85 -9.55
CA ARG A 273 9.06 17.77 -8.34
C ARG A 273 8.17 17.12 -7.29
N LEU A 274 8.45 15.86 -6.95
CA LEU A 274 7.85 15.17 -5.81
C LEU A 274 8.34 15.87 -4.53
N VAL A 275 7.68 16.96 -4.14
CA VAL A 275 7.89 17.62 -2.86
C VAL A 275 7.02 16.87 -1.85
N TYR A 276 7.67 16.08 -0.99
CA TYR A 276 7.07 15.55 0.22
C TYR A 276 7.61 16.33 1.42
#